data_AF-A0A6J6CZW5-F1
#
_entry.id   AF-A0A6J6CZW5-F1
#
_cell.length_a   1.000
_cell.length_b   1.000
_cell.length_c   1.000
_cell.angle_alpha   90.00
_cell.angle_beta   90.00
_cell.angle_gamma   90.00
#
_symmetry.space_group_name_H-M   'P 1'
#
loop_
_entity.id
_entity.type
_entity.pdbx_description
1 polymer ?
#
loop_
_entity_poly.entity_id
_entity_poly.type
_entity_poly.pdbx_seq_one_letter_code
_entity_poly.pdbx_strand_id
1 'polypeptide(L)'
;MAAGVRADPQGDQLLRSRLAHLAGIDPAAEAPVDQVLKAAYQALAGSGSDLAIVTLEDAAGVTERPNLPGTVDEHPNFRIALPVLIEELDSTAAPALAADMRSARG
;
A
#
# COMPACT_ATOMS: atom_id res chain seq x y z
N MET A 1 16.43 23.51 -4.54
CA MET A 1 15.23 23.51 -5.41
C MET A 1 15.07 22.10 -5.96
N ALA A 2 14.61 21.19 -5.12
CA ALA A 2 14.40 19.82 -5.52
C ALA A 2 12.97 19.75 -6.10
N ALA A 3 12.86 19.37 -7.38
CA ALA A 3 11.60 19.32 -8.12
C ALA A 3 10.79 18.10 -7.68
N GLY A 4 10.37 18.09 -6.42
CA GLY A 4 9.53 17.04 -5.87
C GLY A 4 8.15 17.10 -6.49
N VAL A 5 7.58 15.93 -6.77
CA VAL A 5 6.16 15.80 -7.11
C VAL A 5 5.40 16.54 -6.01
N ARG A 6 4.78 17.67 -6.35
CA ARG A 6 4.01 18.45 -5.38
C ARG A 6 2.89 17.57 -4.86
N ALA A 7 2.57 17.69 -3.57
CA ALA A 7 1.37 17.07 -3.03
C ALA A 7 0.19 17.43 -3.94
N ASP A 8 -0.59 16.42 -4.34
CA ASP A 8 -1.81 16.56 -5.13
C ASP A 8 -3.00 16.14 -4.27
N PRO A 9 -3.58 17.08 -3.48
CA PRO A 9 -4.67 16.76 -2.58
C PRO A 9 -5.91 16.23 -3.31
N GLN A 10 -6.11 16.60 -4.58
CA GLN A 10 -7.23 16.12 -5.37
C GLN A 10 -7.01 14.68 -5.79
N GLY A 11 -5.81 14.34 -6.26
CA GLY A 11 -5.39 12.98 -6.55
C GLY A 11 -5.52 12.06 -5.33
N ASP A 12 -5.05 12.52 -4.17
CA ASP A 12 -5.14 11.77 -2.91
C ASP A 12 -6.59 11.51 -2.49
N GLN A 13 -7.47 12.52 -2.62
CA GLN A 13 -8.89 12.37 -2.29
C GLN A 13 -9.61 11.39 -3.23
N LEU A 14 -9.26 11.41 -4.53
CA LEU A 14 -9.78 10.46 -5.51
C LEU A 14 -9.35 9.03 -5.20
N LEU A 15 -8.07 8.82 -4.87
CA LEU A 15 -7.56 7.52 -4.48
C LEU A 15 -8.26 7.00 -3.22
N ARG A 16 -8.37 7.85 -2.18
CA ARG A 16 -9.11 7.52 -0.94
C ARG A 16 -10.55 7.08 -1.23
N SER A 17 -11.27 7.83 -2.07
CA SER A 17 -12.66 7.51 -2.42
C SER A 17 -12.78 6.17 -3.15
N ARG A 18 -11.83 5.86 -4.05
CA ARG A 18 -11.79 4.57 -4.74
C ARG A 18 -11.49 3.41 -3.80
N LEU A 19 -10.51 3.56 -2.91
CA LEU A 19 -10.17 2.54 -1.92
C LEU A 19 -11.34 2.26 -0.96
N ALA A 20 -12.01 3.32 -0.48
CA ALA A 20 -13.20 3.19 0.35
C ALA A 20 -14.33 2.46 -0.38
N HIS A 21 -14.58 2.80 -1.65
CA HIS A 21 -15.56 2.10 -2.47
C HIS A 21 -15.23 0.61 -2.65
N LEU A 22 -13.99 0.26 -2.97
CA LEU A 22 -13.54 -1.13 -3.09
C LEU A 22 -13.72 -1.91 -1.79
N ALA A 23 -13.45 -1.28 -0.65
CA ALA A 23 -13.59 -1.89 0.67
C ALA A 23 -15.04 -1.94 1.19
N GLY A 24 -15.99 -1.30 0.50
CA GLY A 24 -17.39 -1.18 0.94
C GLY A 24 -17.55 -0.30 2.18
N ILE A 25 -16.69 0.71 2.33
CA ILE A 25 -16.61 1.58 3.51
C ILE A 25 -17.08 2.98 3.13
N ASP A 26 -17.78 3.65 4.05
CA ASP A 26 -18.06 5.08 3.94
C ASP A 26 -16.73 5.87 3.93
N PRO A 27 -16.41 6.66 2.88
CA PRO A 27 -15.19 7.46 2.83
C PRO A 27 -15.01 8.44 4.00
N ALA A 28 -16.09 8.79 4.71
CA ALA A 28 -16.08 9.63 5.89
C ALA A 28 -15.93 8.86 7.22
N ALA A 29 -16.02 7.52 7.19
CA ALA A 29 -15.85 6.69 8.37
C ALA A 29 -14.39 6.30 8.61
N GLU A 30 -14.03 6.10 9.87
CA GLU A 30 -12.77 5.48 10.25
C GLU A 30 -12.87 3.97 10.02
N ALA A 31 -11.82 3.40 9.42
CA ALA A 31 -11.79 2.02 9.00
C ALA A 31 -10.48 1.33 9.35
N PRO A 32 -10.52 0.03 9.69
CA PRO A 32 -9.32 -0.78 9.83
C PRO A 32 -8.53 -0.81 8.50
N VAL A 33 -7.22 -0.53 8.58
CA VAL A 33 -6.33 -0.47 7.40
C VAL A 33 -6.23 -1.82 6.71
N ASP A 34 -6.26 -2.91 7.47
CA ASP A 34 -6.24 -4.29 6.98
C ASP A 34 -7.45 -4.61 6.07
N GLN A 35 -8.64 -4.07 6.40
CA GLN A 35 -9.82 -4.19 5.55
C GLN A 35 -9.61 -3.51 4.19
N VAL A 36 -9.03 -2.31 4.20
CA VAL A 36 -8.75 -1.54 2.97
C VAL A 36 -7.67 -2.22 2.14
N LEU A 37 -6.57 -2.67 2.77
CA LEU A 37 -5.49 -3.40 2.11
C LEU A 37 -6.01 -4.68 1.44
N LYS A 38 -6.79 -5.49 2.17
CA LYS A 38 -7.41 -6.70 1.64
C LYS A 38 -8.22 -6.42 0.37
N ALA A 39 -9.13 -5.44 0.43
CA ALA A 39 -9.99 -5.12 -0.70
C ALA A 39 -9.20 -4.61 -1.91
N ALA A 40 -8.18 -3.76 -1.68
CA ALA A 40 -7.31 -3.24 -2.73
C ALA A 40 -6.52 -4.37 -3.42
N TYR A 41 -5.91 -5.27 -2.63
CA TYR A 41 -5.13 -6.38 -3.16
C TYR A 41 -5.98 -7.44 -3.85
N GLN A 42 -7.20 -7.72 -3.37
CA GLN A 42 -8.16 -8.56 -4.08
C GLN A 42 -8.55 -7.96 -5.43
N ALA A 43 -8.81 -6.65 -5.49
CA ALA A 43 -9.14 -5.96 -6.74
C ALA A 43 -7.97 -5.99 -7.73
N LEU A 44 -6.73 -5.76 -7.27
CA LEU A 44 -5.52 -5.86 -8.10
C LEU A 44 -5.33 -7.29 -8.65
N ALA A 45 -5.50 -8.29 -7.79
CA ALA A 45 -5.38 -9.69 -8.16
C ALA A 45 -6.43 -10.13 -9.19
N GLY A 46 -7.67 -9.63 -9.08
CA GLY A 46 -8.77 -9.90 -10.01
C GLY A 46 -8.81 -9.05 -11.28
N SER A 47 -7.84 -8.16 -11.49
CA SER A 47 -7.87 -7.15 -12.58
C SER A 47 -7.65 -7.71 -14.00
N GLY A 48 -7.34 -9.01 -14.13
CA GLY A 48 -6.92 -9.62 -15.40
C GLY A 48 -5.44 -9.39 -15.74
N SER A 49 -4.67 -8.74 -14.87
CA SER A 49 -3.22 -8.61 -15.02
C SER A 49 -2.51 -9.95 -14.77
N ASP A 50 -1.57 -10.30 -15.64
CA ASP A 50 -0.78 -11.54 -15.54
C ASP A 50 0.01 -11.62 -14.22
N LEU A 51 0.46 -10.47 -13.70
CA LEU A 51 1.19 -10.36 -12.45
C LEU A 51 0.58 -9.28 -11.55
N ALA A 52 0.43 -9.59 -10.27
CA ALA A 52 0.16 -8.62 -9.21
C ALA A 52 1.06 -8.95 -8.01
N ILE A 53 1.52 -7.93 -7.30
CA ILE A 53 2.56 -8.05 -6.27
C ILE A 53 2.08 -7.28 -5.02
N VAL A 54 2.34 -7.85 -3.84
CA VAL A 54 2.25 -7.16 -2.53
C VAL A 54 3.59 -6.51 -2.20
N THR A 55 3.58 -5.26 -1.77
CA THR A 55 4.80 -4.61 -1.28
C THR A 55 5.11 -5.10 0.15
N LEU A 56 6.40 -5.20 0.48
CA LEU A 56 6.79 -5.59 1.84
C LEU A 56 6.46 -4.48 2.84
N GLU A 57 6.44 -3.23 2.38
CA GLU A 57 6.02 -2.06 3.15
C GLU A 57 4.56 -2.17 3.57
N ASP A 58 3.63 -2.52 2.67
CA ASP A 58 2.22 -2.70 3.04
C ASP A 58 2.04 -3.89 3.99
N ALA A 59 2.77 -4.98 3.74
CA ALA A 59 2.73 -6.16 4.61
C ALA A 59 3.24 -5.85 6.03
N ALA A 60 4.28 -5.02 6.15
CA ALA A 60 4.86 -4.59 7.42
C ALA A 60 4.20 -3.34 8.02
N GLY A 61 3.20 -2.75 7.35
CA GLY A 61 2.49 -1.56 7.82
C GLY A 61 3.33 -0.29 7.82
N VAL A 62 4.34 -0.19 6.94
CA VAL A 62 5.23 0.97 6.83
C VAL A 62 4.50 2.13 6.17
N THR A 63 4.45 3.27 6.85
CA THR A 63 3.76 4.47 6.35
C THR A 63 4.73 5.43 5.64
N GLU A 64 6.01 5.34 5.97
CA GLU A 64 7.07 6.17 5.44
C GLU A 64 7.46 5.73 4.02
N ARG A 65 7.52 6.69 3.10
CA ARG A 65 7.93 6.40 1.72
C ARG A 65 9.44 6.12 1.68
N PRO A 66 9.91 5.00 1.09
CA PRO A 66 11.35 4.73 0.94
C PRO A 66 12.05 5.74 0.00
N ASN A 67 11.27 6.37 -0.88
CA ASN A 67 11.72 7.43 -1.77
C ASN A 67 10.64 8.51 -1.90
N LEU A 68 11.05 9.76 -1.73
CA LEU A 68 10.28 10.96 -1.98
C LEU A 68 10.91 11.68 -3.19
N PRO A 69 10.37 11.50 -4.40
CA PRO A 69 10.93 12.07 -5.62
C PRO A 69 11.20 13.57 -5.49
N GLY A 70 12.31 14.00 -6.09
CA GLY A 70 12.72 15.40 -6.09
C GLY A 70 13.00 15.96 -4.70
N THR A 71 13.64 15.14 -3.86
CA THR A 71 14.40 15.56 -2.68
C THR A 71 15.80 14.97 -2.79
N VAL A 72 16.79 15.61 -2.17
CA VAL A 72 18.17 15.10 -2.12
C VAL A 72 18.60 14.97 -0.67
N ASP A 73 18.53 16.07 0.08
CA ASP A 73 18.97 16.13 1.47
C ASP A 73 17.78 16.19 2.46
N GLU A 74 16.57 16.44 1.96
CA GLU A 74 15.37 16.68 2.77
C GLU A 74 14.68 15.39 3.23
N HIS A 75 14.86 14.29 2.51
CA HIS A 75 14.31 12.97 2.84
C HIS A 75 15.42 11.91 2.76
N PRO A 76 15.46 10.93 3.67
CA PRO A 76 16.45 9.84 3.62
C PRO A 76 16.12 8.83 2.50
N ASN A 77 16.08 9.28 1.26
CA ASN A 77 15.80 8.47 0.07
C ASN A 77 16.72 7.25 0.02
N PHE A 78 16.14 6.09 -0.23
CA PHE A 78 16.86 4.81 -0.40
C PHE A 78 17.68 4.39 0.83
N ARG A 79 17.37 4.95 2.01
CA ARG A 79 18.07 4.70 3.28
C ARG A 79 17.15 4.23 4.41
N ILE A 80 15.86 4.02 4.11
CA ILE A 80 14.87 3.51 5.06
C ILE A 80 14.80 1.99 4.88
N ALA A 81 15.18 1.25 5.92
CA ALA A 81 15.04 -0.20 5.97
C ALA A 81 13.62 -0.58 6.44
N LEU A 82 13.17 -1.80 6.11
CA LEU A 82 11.96 -2.35 6.71
C LEU A 82 12.15 -2.48 8.24
N PRO A 83 11.10 -2.26 9.04
CA PRO A 83 11.17 -2.32 10.50
C PRO A 83 11.11 -3.76 11.05
N VAL A 84 11.26 -4.76 10.18
CA VAL A 84 11.19 -6.19 10.50
C VAL A 84 12.33 -6.94 9.82
N LEU A 85 12.78 -8.02 10.43
CA LEU A 85 13.73 -8.95 9.83
C LEU A 85 13.02 -9.88 8.82
N ILE A 86 13.81 -10.53 7.96
CA ILE A 86 13.27 -11.46 6.96
C ILE A 86 12.59 -12.64 7.65
N GLU A 87 13.16 -13.11 8.77
CA GLU A 87 12.64 -14.20 9.59
C GLU A 87 11.29 -13.87 10.24
N GLU A 88 10.93 -12.59 10.33
CA GLU A 88 9.71 -12.10 10.96
C GLU A 88 8.58 -11.86 9.94
N LEU A 89 8.84 -11.98 8.64
CA LEU A 89 7.86 -11.68 7.58
C LEU A 89 6.59 -12.52 7.71
N ASP A 90 6.68 -13.77 8.15
CA ASP A 90 5.53 -14.64 8.36
C ASP A 90 4.63 -14.18 9.52
N SER A 91 5.12 -13.30 10.39
CA SER A 91 4.34 -12.67 11.47
C SER A 91 3.72 -11.33 11.07
N THR A 92 3.98 -10.85 9.85
CA THR A 92 3.39 -9.62 9.29
C THR A 92 2.06 -9.92 8.57
N ALA A 93 1.48 -8.93 7.88
CA ALA A 93 0.31 -9.15 7.04
C ALA A 93 0.62 -9.93 5.74
N ALA A 94 1.90 -10.19 5.41
CA ALA A 94 2.29 -10.83 4.15
C ALA A 94 1.55 -12.16 3.86
N PRO A 95 1.44 -13.12 4.80
CA PRO A 95 0.75 -14.38 4.52
C PRO A 95 -0.75 -14.19 4.25
N ALA A 96 -1.40 -13.28 5.00
CA ALA A 96 -2.81 -12.96 4.85
C ALA A 96 -3.10 -12.29 3.50
N LEU A 97 -2.33 -11.25 3.14
CA LEU A 97 -2.47 -10.56 1.85
C LEU A 97 -2.21 -11.50 0.67
N ALA A 98 -1.20 -12.36 0.78
CA ALA A 98 -0.92 -13.36 -0.25
C ALA A 98 -2.07 -14.38 -0.40
N ALA A 99 -2.69 -14.79 0.71
CA ALA A 99 -3.86 -15.67 0.68
C ALA A 99 -5.08 -14.98 0.06
N ASP A 100 -5.33 -13.72 0.42
CA ASP A 100 -6.40 -12.91 -0.16
C ASP A 100 -6.23 -12.75 -1.68
N MET A 101 -5.02 -12.45 -2.16
CA MET A 101 -4.73 -12.35 -3.59
C MET A 101 -4.91 -13.68 -4.34
N ARG A 102 -4.50 -14.82 -3.75
CA ARG A 102 -4.74 -16.14 -4.34
C ARG A 102 -6.22 -16.44 -4.46
N SER A 103 -7.01 -16.13 -3.42
CA SER A 103 -8.46 -16.36 -3.42
C SER A 103 -9.20 -15.59 -4.51
N ALA A 104 -8.66 -14.44 -4.93
CA ALA A 104 -9.25 -13.59 -5.96
C ALA A 104 -8.89 -14.01 -7.41
N ARG A 105 -7.92 -14.91 -7.61
CA ARG A 105 -7.43 -15.31 -8.94
C ARG A 105 -8.08 -16.57 -9.53
N GLY A 106 -8.75 -17.39 -8.71
CA GLY A 106 -9.37 -18.65 -9.15
C GLY A 106 -8.37 -19.80 -9.24
#